data_AF-A0A7W0V1L8-F1
#
_entry.id   AF-A0A7W0V1L8-F1
#
_cell.length_a   1.000
_cell.length_b   1.000
_cell.length_c   1.000
_cell.angle_alpha   90.00
_cell.angle_beta   90.00
_cell.angle_gamma   90.00
#
_symmetry.space_group_name_H-M   'P 1'
#
loop_
_entity.id
_entity.type
_entity.pdbx_description
1 polymer ?
#
loop_
_entity_poly.entity_id
_entity_poly.type
_entity_poly.pdbx_seq_one_letter_code
_entity_poly.pdbx_strand_id
1 'polypeptide(L)'
;MNHDMNIRERLLTQFSQTAVERAETAAMRFTSGTVHKAIRKGPLVSHLLEEMHAADLAIDQKFMKVSFYAGGGPVPGNPQGSLQFGGGEALGFYQVYENGAIYWRPDLGAWWVHGDIYYKYRALGAEASFLGYPITDETGTADGSGRFNHFERGSIYWHPAIGAFEVHGDIRAKWQALGAEAFGYPMTDETKAVDGAGRFNHFRAIRPGGGTADASIFWTVETGAYAVYGAIRDRWAALGWERSYLGYPVTDEMNWTDPETQKPGRISHFQRGAIGWTAEDQKVTEFPERIILRSGHIGVSSVGGWVELVLSSAGTFNYRGHLHNSGFVGLYCTVGSAVKIKGTTQALTVAKEVSTGGTASIDGRDEDWDDSGYEHLIRVHWETLRTEWSMTTAIKAELGAADFFLLILLPLIGAAVGVS
;
A
#
# COMPACT_ATOMS: atom_id res chain seq x y z
N MET A 1 11.22 1.12 55.46
CA MET A 1 10.20 2.00 54.83
C MET A 1 10.37 3.48 55.16
N ASN A 2 10.38 3.92 56.43
CA ASN A 2 10.54 5.37 56.75
C ASN A 2 11.95 5.96 56.52
N HIS A 3 13.01 5.15 56.51
CA HIS A 3 14.38 5.63 56.28
C HIS A 3 14.68 5.91 54.79
N ASP A 4 14.18 5.04 53.89
CA ASP A 4 14.30 5.23 52.43
C ASP A 4 13.52 6.43 51.90
N MET A 5 12.34 6.72 52.46
CA MET A 5 11.59 7.93 52.08
C MET A 5 12.36 9.21 52.40
N ASN A 6 13.06 9.25 53.53
CA ASN A 6 13.80 10.44 53.99
C ASN A 6 15.07 10.68 53.15
N ILE A 7 15.72 9.61 52.66
CA ILE A 7 16.85 9.70 51.72
C ILE A 7 16.37 10.19 50.36
N ARG A 8 15.24 9.66 49.87
CA ARG A 8 14.62 10.07 48.61
C ARG A 8 14.23 11.55 48.61
N GLU A 9 13.59 12.04 49.67
CA GLU A 9 13.20 13.46 49.78
C GLU A 9 14.41 14.40 49.86
N ARG A 10 15.48 14.02 50.57
CA ARG A 10 16.72 14.80 50.64
C ARG A 10 17.44 14.87 49.30
N LEU A 11 17.53 13.74 48.60
CA LEU A 11 18.09 13.69 47.24
C LEU A 11 17.27 14.58 46.30
N LEU A 12 15.94 14.48 46.29
CA LEU A 12 15.07 15.32 45.46
C LEU A 12 15.26 16.82 45.73
N THR A 13 15.44 17.19 47.00
CA THR A 13 15.69 18.60 47.39
C THR A 13 17.06 19.08 46.92
N GLN A 14 18.11 18.26 47.07
CA GLN A 14 19.46 18.58 46.61
C GLN A 14 19.55 18.66 45.08
N PHE A 15 18.87 17.75 44.36
CA PHE A 15 18.76 17.81 42.91
C PHE A 15 18.03 19.07 42.46
N SER A 16 16.93 19.45 43.10
CA SER A 16 16.20 20.69 42.80
C SER A 16 17.09 21.93 42.94
N GLN A 17 17.91 22.03 44.00
CA GLN A 17 18.85 23.15 44.18
C GLN A 17 19.94 23.17 43.10
N THR A 18 20.53 22.00 42.82
CA THR A 18 21.54 21.84 41.77
C THR A 18 20.96 22.12 40.38
N ALA A 19 19.67 21.87 40.19
CA ALA A 19 18.95 22.13 38.94
C ALA A 19 18.70 23.62 38.70
N VAL A 20 18.39 24.39 39.75
CA VAL A 20 18.30 25.87 39.65
C VAL A 20 19.65 26.44 39.18
N GLU A 21 20.75 26.06 39.84
CA GLU A 21 22.09 26.56 39.50
C GLU A 21 22.52 26.17 38.07
N ARG A 22 22.20 24.94 37.63
CA ARG A 22 22.45 24.48 36.26
C ARG A 22 21.60 25.22 35.23
N ALA A 23 20.31 25.43 35.50
CA ALA A 23 19.41 26.16 34.62
C ALA A 23 19.86 27.62 34.44
N GLU A 24 20.24 28.30 35.52
CA GLU A 24 20.79 29.66 35.46
C GLU A 24 22.10 29.73 34.67
N THR A 25 23.03 28.79 34.92
CA THR A 25 24.31 28.71 34.21
C THR A 25 24.11 28.42 32.72
N ALA A 26 23.20 27.52 32.38
CA ALA A 26 22.87 27.19 30.99
C ALA A 26 22.24 28.39 30.27
N ALA A 27 21.26 29.06 30.88
CA ALA A 27 20.64 30.26 30.33
C ALA A 27 21.65 31.40 30.09
N MET A 28 22.64 31.57 30.97
CA MET A 28 23.74 32.52 30.77
C MET A 28 24.62 32.16 29.55
N ARG A 29 24.82 30.87 29.24
CA ARG A 29 25.56 30.45 28.04
C ARG A 29 24.76 30.72 26.75
N PHE A 30 23.46 30.45 26.77
CA PHE A 30 22.57 30.66 25.63
C PHE A 30 22.33 32.13 25.27
N THR A 31 22.44 33.04 26.24
CA THR A 31 22.28 34.50 26.03
C THR A 31 23.53 35.18 25.42
N SER A 32 24.62 34.44 25.16
CA SER A 32 25.87 34.98 24.60
C SER A 32 25.96 34.96 23.06
N GLY A 33 25.08 34.23 22.36
CA GLY A 33 25.03 34.19 20.89
C GLY A 33 23.92 35.06 20.31
N THR A 34 24.28 36.15 19.59
CA THR A 34 23.46 37.02 18.71
C THR A 34 22.05 37.45 19.16
N VAL A 35 21.61 37.23 20.41
CA VAL A 35 20.32 37.75 20.94
C VAL A 35 20.52 38.92 21.91
N HIS A 36 21.75 39.45 21.99
CA HIS A 36 22.18 40.44 22.98
C HIS A 36 21.57 41.85 22.81
N LYS A 37 20.61 42.04 21.88
CA LYS A 37 19.92 43.32 21.68
C LYS A 37 18.40 43.28 21.83
N ALA A 38 17.78 42.10 21.99
CA ALA A 38 16.33 41.96 22.19
C ALA A 38 15.92 41.53 23.61
N ILE A 39 16.86 40.99 24.41
CA ILE A 39 16.58 40.35 25.71
C ILE A 39 16.92 41.28 26.90
N ARG A 40 16.45 42.53 26.86
CA ARG A 40 16.35 43.34 28.09
C ARG A 40 14.91 43.81 28.22
N LYS A 41 14.19 43.14 29.13
CA LYS A 41 12.82 43.37 29.63
C LYS A 41 11.73 42.54 28.94
N GLY A 42 11.25 41.49 29.61
CA GLY A 42 9.94 40.91 29.33
C GLY A 42 9.63 39.57 30.03
N PRO A 43 8.34 39.17 30.09
CA PRO A 43 7.86 37.89 30.63
C PRO A 43 8.35 36.63 29.89
N LEU A 44 8.97 36.77 28.72
CA LEU A 44 9.49 35.66 27.91
C LEU A 44 10.75 34.99 28.50
N VAL A 45 11.60 35.73 29.21
CA VAL A 45 12.85 35.17 29.79
C VAL A 45 12.56 34.44 31.10
N SER A 46 11.67 34.99 31.92
CA SER A 46 11.22 34.32 33.15
C SER A 46 10.52 33.01 32.81
N HIS A 47 9.65 33.01 31.80
CA HIS A 47 8.97 31.80 31.36
C HIS A 47 9.96 30.75 30.82
N LEU A 48 10.95 31.15 30.01
CA LEU A 48 11.99 30.24 29.55
C LEU A 48 12.82 29.63 30.69
N LEU A 49 13.19 30.44 31.68
CA LEU A 49 13.92 29.97 32.86
C LEU A 49 13.09 29.01 33.72
N GLU A 50 11.80 29.30 33.88
CA GLU A 50 10.84 28.42 34.57
C GLU A 50 10.74 27.07 33.86
N GLU A 51 10.59 27.06 32.53
CA GLU A 51 10.51 25.84 31.73
C GLU A 51 11.84 25.05 31.75
N MET A 52 12.98 25.73 31.68
CA MET A 52 14.30 25.09 31.83
C MET A 52 14.46 24.43 33.20
N HIS A 53 14.02 25.09 34.26
CA HIS A 53 14.07 24.53 35.61
C HIS A 53 13.13 23.32 35.76
N ALA A 54 11.91 23.42 35.23
CA ALA A 54 10.95 22.32 35.23
C ALA A 54 11.48 21.10 34.43
N ALA A 55 12.11 21.35 33.29
CA ALA A 55 12.76 20.33 32.49
C ALA A 55 13.87 19.61 33.25
N ASP A 56 14.82 20.36 33.83
CA ASP A 56 15.97 19.78 34.54
C ASP A 56 15.49 18.94 35.74
N LEU A 57 14.51 19.44 36.50
CA LEU A 57 13.91 18.70 37.60
C LEU A 57 13.22 17.42 37.13
N ALA A 58 12.41 17.49 36.07
CA ALA A 58 11.68 16.34 35.56
C ALA A 58 12.61 15.28 34.95
N ILE A 59 13.67 15.71 34.28
CA ILE A 59 14.71 14.84 33.72
C ILE A 59 15.50 14.17 34.83
N ASP A 60 15.93 14.91 35.86
CA ASP A 60 16.62 14.33 37.02
C ASP A 60 15.73 13.32 37.76
N GLN A 61 14.45 13.65 37.95
CA GLN A 61 13.48 12.72 38.54
C GLN A 61 13.32 11.44 37.70
N LYS A 62 13.24 11.57 36.36
CA LYS A 62 13.17 10.42 35.47
C LYS A 62 14.46 9.61 35.50
N PHE A 63 15.62 10.26 35.48
CA PHE A 63 16.93 9.63 35.60
C PHE A 63 17.02 8.79 36.87
N MET A 64 16.60 9.33 38.01
CA MET A 64 16.55 8.58 39.26
C MET A 64 15.59 7.40 39.16
N LYS A 65 14.37 7.61 38.63
CA LYS A 65 13.39 6.52 38.48
C LYS A 65 13.95 5.36 37.65
N VAL A 66 14.54 5.65 36.48
CA VAL A 66 15.03 4.60 35.57
C VAL A 66 16.38 4.01 35.99
N SER A 67 17.17 4.72 36.80
CA SER A 67 18.43 4.20 37.36
C SER A 67 18.23 3.26 38.56
N PHE A 68 17.15 3.45 39.34
CA PHE A 68 16.94 2.72 40.60
C PHE A 68 15.78 1.72 40.61
N TYR A 69 14.88 1.73 39.60
CA TYR A 69 13.75 0.79 39.48
C TYR A 69 13.82 -0.16 38.27
N ALA A 70 14.99 -0.35 37.64
CA ALA A 70 15.07 -1.07 36.38
C ALA A 70 14.75 -2.57 36.53
N GLY A 71 13.57 -2.98 36.06
CA GLY A 71 13.18 -4.37 35.80
C GLY A 71 13.97 -5.02 34.65
N GLY A 72 15.31 -4.93 34.68
CA GLY A 72 16.23 -5.58 33.75
C GLY A 72 16.60 -4.81 32.47
N GLY A 73 16.24 -3.53 32.33
CA GLY A 73 16.59 -2.68 31.17
C GLY A 73 17.91 -1.90 31.33
N PRO A 74 18.47 -1.33 30.25
CA PRO A 74 19.64 -0.44 30.30
C PRO A 74 19.40 0.80 31.15
N VAL A 75 20.30 1.06 32.10
CA VAL A 75 20.32 2.32 32.86
C VAL A 75 20.92 3.45 32.00
N PRO A 76 20.58 4.73 32.22
CA PRO A 76 21.06 5.82 31.37
C PRO A 76 22.59 5.94 31.26
N GLY A 77 23.32 5.65 32.33
CA GLY A 77 24.76 5.91 32.42
C GLY A 77 25.05 7.39 32.68
N ASN A 78 26.29 7.83 32.43
CA ASN A 78 26.68 9.21 32.71
C ASN A 78 26.03 10.20 31.71
N PRO A 79 25.62 11.39 32.16
CA PRO A 79 25.13 12.44 31.27
C PRO A 79 26.23 12.89 30.29
N GLN A 80 25.86 13.02 29.02
CA GLN A 80 26.72 13.46 27.93
C GLN A 80 26.44 14.94 27.63
N GLY A 81 27.17 15.84 28.29
CA GLY A 81 26.99 17.27 28.15
C GLY A 81 25.84 17.82 29.00
N SER A 82 25.43 19.05 28.73
CA SER A 82 24.36 19.74 29.45
C SER A 82 23.00 19.57 28.78
N LEU A 83 21.94 19.97 29.50
CA LEU A 83 20.57 20.08 28.99
C LEU A 83 20.53 20.84 27.66
N GLN A 84 19.78 20.31 26.70
CA GLN A 84 19.65 20.87 25.35
C GLN A 84 18.20 21.26 25.05
N PHE A 85 18.02 22.25 24.18
CA PHE A 85 16.74 22.56 23.58
C PHE A 85 16.36 21.48 22.60
N GLY A 86 15.14 20.95 22.72
CA GLY A 86 14.55 20.09 21.72
C GLY A 86 13.97 20.90 20.56
N GLY A 87 13.90 20.27 19.38
CA GLY A 87 13.22 20.83 18.22
C GLY A 87 11.69 20.75 18.31
N GLY A 88 11.03 21.26 17.25
CA GLY A 88 9.56 21.25 17.10
C GLY A 88 8.90 22.62 17.27
N GLU A 89 7.57 22.64 17.24
CA GLU A 89 6.76 23.87 17.32
C GLU A 89 6.57 24.39 18.76
N ALA A 90 6.80 23.54 19.76
CA ALA A 90 6.68 23.85 21.18
C ALA A 90 8.02 23.69 21.90
N LEU A 91 8.24 24.49 22.94
CA LEU A 91 9.45 24.41 23.78
C LEU A 91 9.51 23.04 24.47
N GLY A 92 10.61 22.32 24.26
CA GLY A 92 10.95 21.11 24.99
C GLY A 92 12.45 21.01 25.16
N PHE A 93 12.87 20.04 25.96
CA PHE A 93 14.26 19.86 26.37
C PHE A 93 14.62 18.39 26.38
N TYR A 94 15.92 18.10 26.29
CA TYR A 94 16.41 16.75 26.48
C TYR A 94 17.81 16.74 27.06
N GLN A 95 18.14 15.63 27.71
CA GLN A 95 19.49 15.32 28.18
C GLN A 95 19.92 13.99 27.58
N VAL A 96 21.09 14.01 26.95
CA VAL A 96 21.73 12.79 26.43
C VAL A 96 22.52 12.13 27.55
N TYR A 97 22.48 10.80 27.58
CA TYR A 97 23.25 9.94 28.45
C TYR A 97 24.00 8.89 27.61
N GLU A 98 24.92 8.15 28.22
CA GLU A 98 25.70 7.10 27.54
C GLU A 98 24.82 6.11 26.77
N ASN A 99 23.66 5.73 27.31
CA ASN A 99 22.81 4.67 26.76
C ASN A 99 21.50 5.15 26.12
N GLY A 100 21.32 6.46 25.90
CA GLY A 100 20.08 7.01 25.35
C GLY A 100 19.86 8.48 25.68
N ALA A 101 18.61 8.95 25.63
CA ALA A 101 18.26 10.29 26.08
C ALA A 101 16.92 10.32 26.81
N ILE A 102 16.82 11.22 27.80
CA ILE A 102 15.55 11.59 28.42
C ILE A 102 15.07 12.87 27.76
N TYR A 103 13.91 12.80 27.12
CA TYR A 103 13.24 13.95 26.51
C TYR A 103 12.12 14.42 27.41
N TRP A 104 11.89 15.72 27.45
CA TRP A 104 10.84 16.35 28.23
C TRP A 104 10.13 17.45 27.46
N ARG A 105 8.81 17.52 27.62
CA ARG A 105 7.98 18.63 27.18
C ARG A 105 6.93 18.95 28.25
N PRO A 106 6.51 20.21 28.45
CA PRO A 106 5.67 20.58 29.60
C PRO A 106 4.34 19.83 29.66
N ASP A 107 3.72 19.58 28.52
CA ASP A 107 2.45 18.88 28.36
C ASP A 107 2.57 17.34 28.29
N LEU A 108 3.78 16.81 28.05
CA LEU A 108 4.03 15.36 27.90
C LEU A 108 4.76 14.73 29.08
N GLY A 109 5.55 15.51 29.83
CA GLY A 109 6.46 15.00 30.86
C GLY A 109 7.77 14.44 30.30
N ALA A 110 8.55 13.79 31.17
CA ALA A 110 9.88 13.25 30.84
C ALA A 110 9.80 11.76 30.46
N TRP A 111 10.47 11.34 29.39
CA TRP A 111 10.44 9.96 28.87
C TRP A 111 11.81 9.48 28.42
N TRP A 112 12.13 8.24 28.78
CA TRP A 112 13.41 7.58 28.47
C TRP A 112 13.32 6.82 27.15
N VAL A 113 14.22 7.13 26.21
CA VAL A 113 14.37 6.43 24.94
C VAL A 113 15.80 5.92 24.85
N HIS A 114 15.98 4.62 24.62
CA HIS A 114 17.30 3.98 24.66
C HIS A 114 17.47 2.88 23.60
N GLY A 115 18.65 2.26 23.60
CA GLY A 115 18.97 1.12 22.73
C GLY A 115 18.73 1.39 21.24
N ASP A 116 18.31 0.34 20.52
CA ASP A 116 18.07 0.41 19.08
C ASP A 116 16.92 1.35 18.69
N ILE A 117 15.94 1.52 19.59
CA ILE A 117 14.84 2.47 19.40
C ILE A 117 15.37 3.89 19.41
N TYR A 118 16.26 4.23 20.35
CA TYR A 118 16.90 5.54 20.40
C TYR A 118 17.74 5.81 19.15
N TYR A 119 18.54 4.84 18.69
CA TYR A 119 19.34 5.02 17.48
C TYR A 119 18.47 5.25 16.24
N LYS A 120 17.37 4.50 16.10
CA LYS A 120 16.39 4.74 15.03
C LYS A 120 15.76 6.13 15.15
N TYR A 121 15.27 6.49 16.33
CA TYR A 121 14.64 7.79 16.57
C TYR A 121 15.59 8.95 16.23
N ARG A 122 16.85 8.87 16.66
CA ARG A 122 17.90 9.85 16.30
C ARG A 122 18.15 9.91 14.79
N ALA A 123 18.17 8.78 14.09
CA ALA A 123 18.36 8.74 12.65
C ALA A 123 17.21 9.40 11.86
N LEU A 124 15.99 9.41 12.43
CA LEU A 124 14.83 10.08 11.85
C LEU A 124 14.79 11.59 12.14
N GLY A 125 15.71 12.12 12.96
CA GLY A 125 15.73 13.52 13.39
C GLY A 125 15.12 13.75 14.79
N ALA A 126 14.90 12.68 15.56
CA ALA A 126 14.42 12.71 16.94
C ALA A 126 13.13 13.55 17.10
N GLU A 127 13.07 14.43 18.09
CA GLU A 127 11.89 15.22 18.43
C GLU A 127 11.52 16.26 17.37
N ALA A 128 12.48 16.60 16.50
CA ALA A 128 12.25 17.43 15.32
C ALA A 128 11.70 16.63 14.12
N SER A 129 11.63 15.29 14.22
CA SER A 129 11.07 14.44 13.18
C SER A 129 9.54 14.49 13.14
N PHE A 130 8.95 13.84 12.14
CA PHE A 130 7.50 13.68 12.03
C PHE A 130 6.86 12.90 13.20
N LEU A 131 7.64 12.15 13.98
CA LEU A 131 7.17 11.41 15.14
C LEU A 131 6.87 12.32 16.35
N GLY A 132 7.58 13.45 16.48
CA GLY A 132 7.52 14.32 17.65
C GLY A 132 8.16 13.69 18.89
N TYR A 133 7.86 14.24 20.06
CA TYR A 133 8.40 13.80 21.35
C TYR A 133 7.91 12.40 21.74
N PRO A 134 8.70 11.63 22.53
CA PRO A 134 8.21 10.41 23.15
C PRO A 134 7.11 10.70 24.16
N ILE A 135 6.15 9.77 24.29
CA ILE A 135 5.04 9.83 25.26
C ILE A 135 5.00 8.60 26.18
N THR A 136 5.93 7.66 26.00
CA THR A 136 6.14 6.51 26.89
C THR A 136 7.62 6.27 27.12
N ASP A 137 7.95 5.62 28.23
CA ASP A 137 9.22 4.92 28.38
C ASP A 137 9.23 3.68 27.46
N GLU A 138 10.42 3.14 27.18
CA GLU A 138 10.54 1.89 26.43
C GLU A 138 9.89 0.75 27.22
N THR A 139 8.88 0.12 26.61
CA THR A 139 8.08 -0.94 27.25
C THR A 139 8.18 -2.23 26.44
N GLY A 140 8.11 -3.38 27.11
CA GLY A 140 8.04 -4.68 26.42
C GLY A 140 6.71 -4.83 25.68
N THR A 141 6.73 -5.49 24.52
CA THR A 141 5.51 -5.88 23.80
C THR A 141 4.74 -6.97 24.55
N ALA A 142 3.46 -7.15 24.23
CA ALA A 142 2.60 -8.10 24.95
C ALA A 142 3.02 -9.57 24.78
N ASP A 143 3.68 -9.89 23.67
CA ASP A 143 4.27 -11.21 23.39
C ASP A 143 5.61 -11.44 24.13
N GLY A 144 6.13 -10.45 24.85
CA GLY A 144 7.37 -10.49 25.61
C GLY A 144 8.65 -10.58 24.77
N SER A 145 8.57 -10.44 23.44
CA SER A 145 9.69 -10.70 22.53
C SER A 145 10.32 -9.43 21.95
N GLY A 146 9.58 -8.32 21.94
CA GLY A 146 10.02 -7.03 21.44
C GLY A 146 9.89 -5.92 22.47
N ARG A 147 10.24 -4.71 22.03
CA ARG A 147 10.15 -3.48 22.81
C ARG A 147 9.65 -2.34 21.94
N PHE A 148 9.06 -1.32 22.54
CA PHE A 148 8.57 -0.15 21.80
C PHE A 148 8.59 1.13 22.63
N ASN A 149 8.63 2.26 21.93
CA ASN A 149 8.22 3.56 22.44
C ASN A 149 7.07 4.10 21.57
N HIS A 150 6.11 4.75 22.21
CA HIS A 150 5.17 5.63 21.53
C HIS A 150 5.69 7.06 21.52
N PHE A 151 5.42 7.73 20.41
CA PHE A 151 5.67 9.15 20.18
C PHE A 151 4.34 9.82 19.89
N GLU A 152 4.32 11.15 19.90
CA GLU A 152 3.10 11.92 19.67
C GLU A 152 2.32 11.49 18.42
N ARG A 153 3.05 11.18 17.34
CA ARG A 153 2.45 10.94 16.02
C ARG A 153 2.79 9.56 15.44
N GLY A 154 3.44 8.69 16.20
CA GLY A 154 3.82 7.36 15.73
C GLY A 154 4.37 6.46 16.83
N SER A 155 4.93 5.33 16.42
CA SER A 155 5.63 4.41 17.31
C SER A 155 6.90 3.91 16.65
N ILE A 156 7.90 3.56 17.45
CA ILE A 156 9.02 2.74 17.00
C ILE A 156 8.96 1.43 17.77
N TYR A 157 8.95 0.33 17.03
CA TYR A 157 8.99 -1.03 17.59
C TYR A 157 10.30 -1.69 17.23
N TRP A 158 10.85 -2.45 18.16
CA TRP A 158 12.05 -3.25 18.01
C TRP A 158 11.77 -4.73 18.32
N HIS A 159 12.37 -5.60 17.52
CA HIS A 159 12.41 -7.04 17.80
C HIS A 159 13.82 -7.58 17.49
N PRO A 160 14.40 -8.49 18.29
CA PRO A 160 15.78 -8.94 18.14
C PRO A 160 16.09 -9.59 16.78
N ALA A 161 15.10 -10.23 16.14
CA ALA A 161 15.25 -10.85 14.82
C ALA A 161 15.00 -9.90 13.63
N ILE A 162 14.50 -8.68 13.87
CA ILE A 162 14.04 -7.77 12.81
C ILE A 162 14.79 -6.42 12.86
N GLY A 163 14.97 -5.87 14.05
CA GLY A 163 15.51 -4.52 14.28
C GLY A 163 14.41 -3.53 14.69
N ALA A 164 14.77 -2.24 14.75
CA ALA A 164 13.87 -1.15 15.10
C ALA A 164 13.32 -0.45 13.85
N PHE A 165 12.00 -0.30 13.76
CA PHE A 165 11.32 0.38 12.66
C PHE A 165 10.14 1.21 13.15
N GLU A 166 9.88 2.31 12.45
CA GLU A 166 8.79 3.21 12.77
C GLU A 166 7.50 2.86 12.00
N VAL A 167 6.37 3.17 12.64
CA VAL A 167 5.03 3.07 12.07
C VAL A 167 4.21 4.27 12.55
N HIS A 168 3.58 5.01 11.64
CA HIS A 168 2.81 6.22 11.95
C HIS A 168 1.54 6.36 11.12
N GLY A 169 0.80 7.46 11.34
CA GLY A 169 -0.38 7.83 10.55
C GLY A 169 -1.47 6.76 10.46
N ASP A 170 -2.13 6.70 9.29
CA ASP A 170 -3.23 5.77 9.02
C ASP A 170 -2.77 4.32 8.96
N ILE A 171 -1.51 4.06 8.56
CA ILE A 171 -0.95 2.71 8.58
C ILE A 171 -0.82 2.22 10.01
N ARG A 172 -0.35 3.06 10.94
CA ARG A 172 -0.33 2.74 12.38
C ARG A 172 -1.72 2.50 12.92
N ALA A 173 -2.68 3.37 12.61
CA ALA A 173 -4.06 3.21 13.07
C ALA A 173 -4.63 1.86 12.61
N LYS A 174 -4.40 1.50 11.34
CA LYS A 174 -4.80 0.21 10.79
C LYS A 174 -4.10 -0.97 11.48
N TRP A 175 -2.79 -0.90 11.60
CA TRP A 175 -1.98 -1.94 12.24
C TRP A 175 -2.39 -2.18 13.70
N GLN A 176 -2.65 -1.11 14.47
CA GLN A 176 -3.17 -1.21 15.83
C GLN A 176 -4.54 -1.88 15.86
N ALA A 177 -5.44 -1.54 14.94
CA ALA A 177 -6.76 -2.19 14.84
C ALA A 177 -6.66 -3.69 14.49
N LEU A 178 -5.57 -4.12 13.85
CA LEU A 178 -5.27 -5.52 13.55
C LEU A 178 -4.54 -6.26 14.69
N GLY A 179 -4.34 -5.60 15.84
CA GLY A 179 -3.70 -6.20 17.01
C GLY A 179 -2.20 -5.90 17.16
N ALA A 180 -1.70 -4.86 16.49
CA ALA A 180 -0.32 -4.39 16.60
C ALA A 180 0.70 -5.53 16.41
N GLU A 181 1.57 -5.81 17.39
CA GLU A 181 2.60 -6.85 17.29
C GLU A 181 2.04 -8.25 17.04
N ALA A 182 0.76 -8.51 17.36
CA ALA A 182 0.11 -9.78 17.03
C ALA A 182 -0.10 -9.96 15.52
N PHE A 183 -0.29 -8.87 14.77
CA PHE A 183 -0.27 -8.87 13.31
C PHE A 183 1.15 -9.03 12.75
N GLY A 184 2.14 -8.54 13.51
CA GLY A 184 3.56 -8.65 13.22
C GLY A 184 4.31 -7.36 13.48
N TYR A 185 5.62 -7.46 13.62
CA TYR A 185 6.52 -6.33 13.80
C TYR A 185 6.83 -5.63 12.47
N PRO A 186 6.97 -4.31 12.45
CA PRO A 186 7.39 -3.60 11.24
C PRO A 186 8.80 -4.05 10.82
N MET A 187 8.98 -4.29 9.53
CA MET A 187 10.26 -4.61 8.87
C MET A 187 10.82 -3.43 8.07
N THR A 188 10.03 -2.38 7.91
CA THR A 188 10.38 -1.14 7.22
C THR A 188 9.83 0.02 8.01
N ASP A 189 10.47 1.18 7.89
CA ASP A 189 9.83 2.45 8.20
C ASP A 189 8.70 2.71 7.19
N GLU A 190 7.80 3.66 7.46
CA GLU A 190 6.75 4.01 6.50
C GLU A 190 7.38 4.62 5.25
N THR A 191 7.31 3.86 4.16
CA THR A 191 8.06 4.14 2.93
C THR A 191 7.11 4.57 1.84
N LYS A 192 7.50 5.57 1.04
CA LYS A 192 6.74 5.96 -0.16
C LYS A 192 6.78 4.82 -1.18
N ALA A 193 5.62 4.51 -1.76
CA ALA A 193 5.53 3.60 -2.89
C ALA A 193 6.29 4.16 -4.11
N VAL A 194 6.69 3.29 -5.03
CA VAL A 194 7.59 3.67 -6.14
C VAL A 194 6.90 4.63 -7.12
N ASP A 195 5.59 4.50 -7.28
CA ASP A 195 4.78 5.41 -8.09
C ASP A 195 4.54 6.79 -7.44
N GLY A 196 4.89 6.95 -6.16
CA GLY A 196 4.69 8.15 -5.38
C GLY A 196 3.24 8.43 -4.93
N ALA A 197 2.28 7.56 -5.25
CA ALA A 197 0.86 7.76 -4.95
C ALA A 197 0.50 7.32 -3.51
N GLY A 198 1.23 6.35 -2.97
CA GLY A 198 0.94 5.76 -1.68
C GLY A 198 2.16 5.63 -0.77
N ARG A 199 1.90 5.03 0.39
CA ARG A 199 2.89 4.67 1.40
C ARG A 199 2.62 3.27 1.91
N PHE A 200 3.63 2.61 2.47
CA PHE A 200 3.47 1.28 3.02
C PHE A 200 4.43 1.00 4.17
N ASN A 201 4.05 0.01 4.99
CA ASN A 201 4.97 -0.74 5.83
C ASN A 201 4.85 -2.24 5.51
N HIS A 202 5.99 -2.94 5.53
CA HIS A 202 6.01 -4.39 5.59
C HIS A 202 6.10 -4.87 7.04
N PHE A 203 5.45 -5.99 7.35
CA PHE A 203 5.40 -6.55 8.70
C PHE A 203 5.75 -8.03 8.67
N ARG A 204 6.30 -8.53 9.79
CA ARG A 204 6.57 -9.95 9.99
C ARG A 204 6.06 -10.41 11.34
N ALA A 205 5.10 -11.31 11.30
CA ALA A 205 4.68 -12.07 12.48
C ALA A 205 5.71 -13.17 12.75
N ILE A 206 6.09 -13.31 14.02
CA ILE A 206 6.99 -14.36 14.50
C ILE A 206 6.16 -15.28 15.40
N ARG A 207 5.98 -16.52 14.96
CA ARG A 207 5.15 -17.51 15.65
C ARG A 207 5.99 -18.28 16.68
N PRO A 208 5.36 -18.76 17.77
CA PRO A 208 5.99 -19.76 18.65
C PRO A 208 6.50 -20.95 17.81
N GLY A 209 7.77 -21.31 17.99
CA GLY A 209 8.42 -22.37 17.19
C GLY A 209 9.17 -21.89 15.95
N GLY A 210 9.29 -20.57 15.73
CA GLY A 210 10.20 -19.98 14.73
C GLY A 210 9.61 -19.79 13.33
N GLY A 211 8.34 -20.14 13.11
CA GLY A 211 7.65 -19.84 11.85
C GLY A 211 7.41 -18.34 11.68
N THR A 212 7.56 -17.83 10.46
CA THR A 212 7.31 -16.42 10.15
C THR A 212 6.19 -16.26 9.12
N ALA A 213 5.44 -15.17 9.20
CA ALA A 213 4.48 -14.80 8.17
C ALA A 213 4.59 -13.31 7.87
N ASP A 214 4.77 -12.99 6.58
CA ASP A 214 4.92 -11.61 6.14
C ASP A 214 3.56 -11.03 5.75
N ALA A 215 3.37 -9.77 6.10
CA ALA A 215 2.19 -8.98 5.80
C ALA A 215 2.61 -7.60 5.32
N SER A 216 1.68 -6.85 4.73
CA SER A 216 1.92 -5.48 4.32
C SER A 216 0.66 -4.65 4.47
N ILE A 217 0.84 -3.41 4.86
CA ILE A 217 -0.24 -2.43 4.88
C ILE A 217 0.15 -1.32 3.91
N PHE A 218 -0.68 -1.10 2.91
CA PHE A 218 -0.52 -0.02 1.94
C PHE A 218 -1.62 1.01 2.15
N TRP A 219 -1.27 2.27 1.99
CA TRP A 219 -2.16 3.42 2.11
C TRP A 219 -2.03 4.34 0.89
N THR A 220 -3.15 4.85 0.42
CA THR A 220 -3.24 6.00 -0.49
C THR A 220 -4.31 6.95 0.02
N VAL A 221 -4.33 8.18 -0.47
CA VAL A 221 -5.39 9.14 -0.13
C VAL A 221 -6.75 8.70 -0.70
N GLU A 222 -6.76 7.97 -1.82
CA GLU A 222 -7.97 7.50 -2.48
C GLU A 222 -8.57 6.26 -1.81
N THR A 223 -7.74 5.32 -1.34
CA THR A 223 -8.19 4.03 -0.81
C THR A 223 -8.19 3.98 0.72
N GLY A 224 -7.28 4.70 1.39
CA GLY A 224 -6.98 4.45 2.80
C GLY A 224 -6.08 3.23 3.00
N ALA A 225 -5.88 2.83 4.26
CA ALA A 225 -4.92 1.79 4.66
C ALA A 225 -5.55 0.38 4.70
N TYR A 226 -4.99 -0.55 3.92
CA TYR A 226 -5.46 -1.95 3.84
C TYR A 226 -4.33 -2.96 3.99
N ALA A 227 -4.63 -4.04 4.70
CA ALA A 227 -3.71 -5.13 4.95
C ALA A 227 -3.83 -6.24 3.89
N VAL A 228 -2.68 -6.67 3.38
CA VAL A 228 -2.55 -7.82 2.48
C VAL A 228 -1.50 -8.77 3.07
N TYR A 229 -1.81 -10.06 3.15
CA TYR A 229 -0.94 -11.06 3.76
C TYR A 229 -1.03 -12.41 3.06
N GLY A 230 -0.17 -13.35 3.47
CA GLY A 230 -0.15 -14.73 2.97
C GLY A 230 0.05 -14.85 1.46
N ALA A 231 -0.53 -15.90 0.87
CA ALA A 231 -0.35 -16.23 -0.54
C ALA A 231 -0.87 -15.15 -1.51
N ILE A 232 -1.89 -14.38 -1.09
CA ILE A 232 -2.41 -13.24 -1.85
C ILE A 232 -1.35 -12.15 -1.94
N ARG A 233 -0.74 -11.77 -0.80
CA ARG A 233 0.36 -10.81 -0.77
C ARG A 233 1.52 -11.26 -1.62
N ASP A 234 1.94 -12.51 -1.48
CA ASP A 234 3.11 -13.03 -2.20
C ASP A 234 2.88 -13.02 -3.72
N ARG A 235 1.65 -13.32 -4.16
CA ARG A 235 1.30 -13.19 -5.58
C ARG A 235 1.29 -11.74 -6.03
N TRP A 236 0.68 -10.84 -5.28
CA TRP A 236 0.66 -9.41 -5.60
C TRP A 236 2.08 -8.82 -5.66
N ALA A 237 2.96 -9.22 -4.74
CA ALA A 237 4.38 -8.88 -4.74
C ALA A 237 5.07 -9.36 -6.02
N ALA A 238 4.84 -10.60 -6.43
CA ALA A 238 5.39 -11.17 -7.67
C ALA A 238 4.88 -10.45 -8.93
N LEU A 239 3.69 -9.85 -8.89
CA LEU A 239 3.14 -9.01 -9.96
C LEU A 239 3.71 -7.59 -9.98
N GLY A 240 4.52 -7.22 -8.99
CA GLY A 240 5.14 -5.89 -8.88
C GLY A 240 4.37 -4.91 -8.00
N TRP A 241 3.62 -5.40 -7.01
CA TRP A 241 2.93 -4.59 -5.99
C TRP A 241 1.93 -3.59 -6.61
N GLU A 242 1.95 -2.34 -6.16
CA GLU A 242 1.07 -1.26 -6.64
C GLU A 242 1.22 -0.97 -8.14
N ARG A 243 2.37 -1.33 -8.73
CA ARG A 243 2.64 -1.18 -10.17
C ARG A 243 2.06 -2.31 -11.02
N SER A 244 1.51 -3.34 -10.38
CA SER A 244 0.78 -4.40 -11.09
C SER A 244 -0.47 -3.82 -11.77
N TYR A 245 -1.04 -4.60 -12.69
CA TYR A 245 -2.32 -4.23 -13.29
C TYR A 245 -3.47 -4.15 -12.29
N LEU A 246 -3.30 -4.68 -11.07
CA LEU A 246 -4.31 -4.64 -10.02
C LEU A 246 -4.31 -3.30 -9.24
N GLY A 247 -3.17 -2.63 -9.13
CA GLY A 247 -3.05 -1.39 -8.35
C GLY A 247 -2.98 -1.63 -6.85
N TYR A 248 -3.43 -0.63 -6.08
CA TYR A 248 -3.47 -0.68 -4.60
C TYR A 248 -4.62 -1.54 -4.06
N PRO A 249 -4.48 -2.13 -2.87
CA PRO A 249 -5.59 -2.81 -2.20
C PRO A 249 -6.71 -1.83 -1.84
N VAL A 250 -7.96 -2.30 -1.91
CA VAL A 250 -9.17 -1.55 -1.54
C VAL A 250 -10.02 -2.26 -0.48
N THR A 251 -9.60 -3.46 -0.07
CA THR A 251 -10.17 -4.18 1.06
C THR A 251 -9.04 -4.85 1.83
N ASP A 252 -9.30 -5.15 3.11
CA ASP A 252 -8.55 -6.24 3.74
C ASP A 252 -8.93 -7.57 3.11
N GLU A 253 -8.13 -8.59 3.40
CA GLU A 253 -8.46 -9.96 3.02
C GLU A 253 -9.77 -10.42 3.71
N MET A 254 -10.73 -10.89 2.92
CA MET A 254 -12.05 -11.30 3.38
C MET A 254 -12.35 -12.76 3.04
N ASN A 255 -13.33 -13.36 3.73
CA ASN A 255 -13.81 -14.70 3.39
C ASN A 255 -14.45 -14.69 2.01
N TRP A 256 -14.17 -15.73 1.22
CA TRP A 256 -14.65 -15.84 -0.15
C TRP A 256 -14.79 -17.30 -0.55
N THR A 257 -15.73 -17.58 -1.45
CA THR A 257 -15.89 -18.88 -2.07
C THR A 257 -15.71 -18.70 -3.57
N ASP A 258 -14.84 -19.51 -4.16
CA ASP A 258 -14.58 -19.46 -5.60
C ASP A 258 -15.88 -19.74 -6.38
N PRO A 259 -16.33 -18.83 -7.25
CA PRO A 259 -17.60 -19.01 -7.96
C PRO A 259 -17.55 -20.13 -9.00
N GLU A 260 -16.38 -20.46 -9.54
CA GLU A 260 -16.20 -21.51 -10.55
C GLU A 260 -16.02 -22.88 -9.88
N THR A 261 -15.18 -22.95 -8.86
CA THR A 261 -14.84 -24.23 -8.21
C THR A 261 -15.65 -24.53 -6.95
N GLN A 262 -16.41 -23.56 -6.44
CA GLN A 262 -17.18 -23.62 -5.17
C GLN A 262 -16.32 -23.90 -3.92
N LYS A 263 -15.00 -23.73 -4.02
CA LYS A 263 -14.07 -23.97 -2.92
C LYS A 263 -13.98 -22.75 -2.00
N PRO A 264 -14.01 -22.94 -0.66
CA PRO A 264 -13.83 -21.84 0.27
C PRO A 264 -12.38 -21.37 0.31
N GLY A 265 -12.23 -20.09 0.60
CA GLY A 265 -10.96 -19.39 0.51
C GLY A 265 -11.03 -17.98 1.05
N ARG A 266 -10.08 -17.17 0.58
CA ARG A 266 -9.91 -15.77 0.95
C ARG A 266 -9.72 -14.94 -0.31
N ILE A 267 -10.12 -13.67 -0.28
CA ILE A 267 -9.94 -12.75 -1.40
C ILE A 267 -9.52 -11.38 -0.88
N SER A 268 -8.67 -10.68 -1.63
CA SER A 268 -8.42 -9.25 -1.46
C SER A 268 -8.76 -8.54 -2.76
N HIS A 269 -9.49 -7.43 -2.65
CA HIS A 269 -9.78 -6.57 -3.79
C HIS A 269 -8.72 -5.48 -3.92
N PHE A 270 -8.45 -5.13 -5.17
CA PHE A 270 -7.53 -4.07 -5.58
C PHE A 270 -8.28 -3.12 -6.53
N GLN A 271 -7.69 -1.96 -6.80
CA GLN A 271 -8.30 -0.92 -7.65
C GLN A 271 -8.81 -1.44 -9.00
N ARG A 272 -8.12 -2.42 -9.59
CA ARG A 272 -8.38 -2.96 -10.93
C ARG A 272 -8.47 -4.49 -10.95
N GLY A 273 -9.04 -5.09 -9.89
CA GLY A 273 -9.31 -6.51 -9.83
C GLY A 273 -9.28 -7.09 -8.43
N ALA A 274 -9.04 -8.39 -8.32
CA ALA A 274 -8.89 -9.08 -7.06
C ALA A 274 -7.88 -10.23 -7.18
N ILE A 275 -7.39 -10.71 -6.03
CA ILE A 275 -6.66 -11.97 -5.94
C ILE A 275 -7.37 -12.84 -4.91
N GLY A 276 -7.79 -14.02 -5.34
CA GLY A 276 -8.37 -15.06 -4.49
C GLY A 276 -7.35 -16.17 -4.19
N TRP A 277 -7.51 -16.80 -3.04
CA TRP A 277 -6.77 -18.00 -2.63
C TRP A 277 -7.74 -19.03 -2.07
N THR A 278 -7.62 -20.29 -2.47
CA THR A 278 -8.45 -21.40 -1.96
C THR A 278 -7.67 -22.29 -1.02
N ALA A 279 -8.26 -22.61 0.13
CA ALA A 279 -7.54 -23.31 1.20
C ALA A 279 -7.28 -24.80 0.90
N GLU A 280 -8.17 -25.42 0.12
CA GLU A 280 -8.13 -26.86 -0.14
C GLU A 280 -6.94 -27.26 -1.04
N ASP A 281 -6.69 -26.50 -2.11
CA ASP A 281 -5.64 -26.77 -3.09
C ASP A 281 -4.51 -25.73 -3.07
N GLN A 282 -4.56 -24.77 -2.14
CA GLN A 282 -3.59 -23.68 -2.01
C GLN A 282 -3.45 -22.85 -3.28
N LYS A 283 -4.47 -22.85 -4.15
CA LYS A 283 -4.42 -22.18 -5.44
C LYS A 283 -4.64 -20.68 -5.26
N VAL A 284 -3.78 -19.89 -5.88
CA VAL A 284 -3.96 -18.43 -6.02
C VAL A 284 -4.48 -18.13 -7.42
N THR A 285 -5.58 -17.38 -7.50
CA THR A 285 -6.25 -17.02 -8.75
C THR A 285 -6.41 -15.50 -8.82
N GLU A 286 -6.09 -14.93 -9.97
CA GLU A 286 -6.26 -13.50 -10.22
C GLU A 286 -7.57 -13.24 -10.97
N PHE A 287 -8.24 -12.18 -10.57
CA PHE A 287 -9.45 -11.68 -11.19
C PHE A 287 -9.20 -10.25 -11.65
N PRO A 288 -8.47 -10.03 -12.76
CA PRO A 288 -8.31 -8.69 -13.29
C PRO A 288 -9.68 -8.09 -13.61
N GLU A 289 -9.83 -6.78 -13.44
CA GLU A 289 -11.02 -6.05 -13.87
C GLU A 289 -11.25 -6.30 -15.37
N ARG A 290 -12.51 -6.44 -15.78
CA ARG A 290 -12.89 -6.75 -17.16
C ARG A 290 -13.93 -5.76 -17.66
N ILE A 291 -13.84 -5.44 -18.94
CA ILE A 291 -14.90 -4.76 -19.69
C ILE A 291 -15.32 -5.63 -20.86
N ILE A 292 -16.60 -5.59 -21.20
CA ILE A 292 -17.20 -6.39 -22.27
C ILE A 292 -17.66 -5.44 -23.38
N LEU A 293 -17.07 -5.57 -24.55
CA LEU A 293 -17.39 -4.79 -25.74
C LEU A 293 -18.22 -5.64 -26.68
N ARG A 294 -19.44 -5.21 -26.99
CA ARG A 294 -20.35 -5.94 -27.88
C ARG A 294 -20.52 -5.15 -29.18
N SER A 295 -20.37 -5.83 -30.32
CA SER A 295 -20.62 -5.20 -31.63
C SER A 295 -22.10 -4.92 -31.88
N GLY A 296 -23.00 -5.60 -31.16
CA GLY A 296 -24.37 -5.78 -31.61
C GLY A 296 -24.44 -6.71 -32.82
N HIS A 297 -25.54 -6.65 -33.56
CA HIS A 297 -25.67 -7.42 -34.80
C HIS A 297 -24.69 -6.90 -35.86
N ILE A 298 -23.93 -7.81 -36.46
CA ILE A 298 -23.05 -7.56 -37.60
C ILE A 298 -23.54 -8.40 -38.77
N GLY A 299 -23.47 -7.89 -40.00
CA GLY A 299 -23.90 -8.68 -41.15
C GLY A 299 -24.19 -7.86 -42.39
N VAL A 300 -24.23 -8.56 -43.51
CA VAL A 300 -24.69 -8.06 -44.81
C VAL A 300 -25.62 -9.10 -45.42
N SER A 301 -26.81 -8.66 -45.84
CA SER A 301 -27.84 -9.46 -46.52
C SER A 301 -28.08 -10.86 -45.93
N SER A 302 -27.31 -11.84 -46.38
CA SER A 302 -27.44 -13.26 -46.07
C SER A 302 -26.51 -13.78 -44.98
N VAL A 303 -25.44 -13.07 -44.61
CA VAL A 303 -24.53 -13.47 -43.52
C VAL A 303 -24.62 -12.48 -42.37
N GLY A 304 -24.76 -12.97 -41.14
CA GLY A 304 -24.85 -12.11 -39.98
C GLY A 304 -24.60 -12.84 -38.67
N GLY A 305 -24.46 -12.09 -37.59
CA GLY A 305 -24.12 -12.63 -36.29
C GLY A 305 -23.69 -11.55 -35.31
N TRP A 306 -22.78 -11.87 -34.41
CA TRP A 306 -22.34 -10.96 -33.35
C TRP A 306 -20.90 -11.24 -32.92
N VAL A 307 -20.28 -10.21 -32.35
CA VAL A 307 -18.95 -10.26 -31.76
C VAL A 307 -19.02 -9.72 -30.34
N GLU A 308 -18.28 -10.38 -29.45
CA GLU A 308 -17.96 -9.88 -28.12
C GLU A 308 -16.44 -9.91 -27.92
N LEU A 309 -15.89 -8.78 -27.46
CA LEU A 309 -14.50 -8.63 -27.10
C LEU A 309 -14.41 -8.30 -25.61
N VAL A 310 -13.92 -9.24 -24.81
CA VAL A 310 -13.70 -9.05 -23.37
C VAL A 310 -12.26 -8.63 -23.16
N LEU A 311 -12.04 -7.44 -22.61
CA LEU A 311 -10.70 -6.94 -22.27
C LEU A 311 -10.48 -7.03 -20.77
N SER A 312 -9.24 -7.25 -20.33
CA SER A 312 -8.88 -7.25 -18.91
C SER A 312 -7.75 -6.29 -18.56
N SER A 313 -7.72 -5.81 -17.31
CA SER A 313 -6.65 -4.93 -16.80
C SER A 313 -5.25 -5.56 -16.92
N ALA A 314 -5.18 -6.90 -16.93
CA ALA A 314 -3.94 -7.65 -17.14
C ALA A 314 -3.35 -7.52 -18.55
N GLY A 315 -4.09 -6.93 -19.49
CA GLY A 315 -3.69 -6.82 -20.90
C GLY A 315 -4.13 -8.01 -21.75
N THR A 316 -4.95 -8.90 -21.22
CA THR A 316 -5.50 -10.02 -21.99
C THR A 316 -6.82 -9.61 -22.65
N PHE A 317 -7.14 -10.29 -23.75
CA PHE A 317 -8.44 -10.21 -24.38
C PHE A 317 -8.99 -11.60 -24.73
N ASN A 318 -10.31 -11.66 -24.88
CA ASN A 318 -11.03 -12.79 -25.40
C ASN A 318 -11.97 -12.29 -26.50
N TYR A 319 -11.76 -12.77 -27.73
CA TYR A 319 -12.49 -12.40 -28.92
C TYR A 319 -13.37 -13.57 -29.34
N ARG A 320 -14.67 -13.41 -29.12
CA ARG A 320 -15.65 -14.44 -29.41
C ARG A 320 -16.76 -13.93 -30.28
N GLY A 321 -17.41 -14.83 -30.97
CA GLY A 321 -18.54 -14.46 -31.80
C GLY A 321 -19.19 -15.66 -32.44
N HIS A 322 -20.21 -15.32 -33.21
CA HIS A 322 -21.03 -16.26 -33.96
C HIS A 322 -21.32 -15.64 -35.32
N LEU A 323 -21.27 -16.44 -36.37
CA LEU A 323 -21.78 -16.08 -37.69
C LEU A 323 -22.68 -17.18 -38.24
N HIS A 324 -23.83 -16.75 -38.74
CA HIS A 324 -24.79 -17.56 -39.48
C HIS A 324 -24.84 -17.10 -40.93
N ASN A 325 -24.79 -18.05 -41.87
CA ASN A 325 -25.01 -17.80 -43.29
C ASN A 325 -26.35 -18.39 -43.73
N SER A 326 -27.26 -17.50 -44.15
CA SER A 326 -28.56 -17.80 -44.78
C SER A 326 -28.53 -17.79 -46.31
N GLY A 327 -27.36 -17.55 -46.89
CA GLY A 327 -27.15 -17.54 -48.32
C GLY A 327 -27.17 -18.94 -48.93
N PHE A 328 -27.08 -18.95 -50.26
CA PHE A 328 -27.07 -20.19 -51.02
C PHE A 328 -25.68 -20.84 -51.04
N VAL A 329 -24.63 -20.02 -51.21
CA VAL A 329 -23.22 -20.45 -51.33
C VAL A 329 -22.46 -20.32 -50.02
N GLY A 330 -21.39 -21.10 -49.88
CA GLY A 330 -20.45 -20.97 -48.79
C GLY A 330 -19.66 -19.67 -48.90
N LEU A 331 -19.34 -19.09 -47.75
CA LEU A 331 -18.61 -17.83 -47.63
C LEU A 331 -17.40 -18.01 -46.74
N TYR A 332 -16.29 -17.46 -47.20
CA TYR A 332 -15.12 -17.22 -46.38
C TYR A 332 -15.17 -15.78 -45.89
N CYS A 333 -15.21 -15.61 -44.58
CA CYS A 333 -15.43 -14.33 -43.94
C CYS A 333 -14.21 -13.95 -43.10
N THR A 334 -13.87 -12.67 -43.11
CA THR A 334 -12.99 -12.07 -42.12
C THR A 334 -13.83 -11.12 -41.27
N VAL A 335 -13.90 -11.38 -39.98
CA VAL A 335 -14.53 -10.50 -39.00
C VAL A 335 -13.43 -9.72 -38.30
N GLY A 336 -13.42 -8.39 -38.46
CA GLY A 336 -12.43 -7.51 -37.87
C GLY A 336 -13.08 -6.53 -36.92
N SER A 337 -12.51 -6.38 -35.72
CA SER A 337 -12.93 -5.40 -34.73
C SER A 337 -11.78 -4.46 -34.39
N ALA A 338 -12.07 -3.16 -34.37
CA ALA A 338 -11.15 -2.11 -33.97
C ALA A 338 -11.73 -1.33 -32.79
N VAL A 339 -10.97 -1.24 -31.69
CA VAL A 339 -11.31 -0.44 -30.51
C VAL A 339 -10.38 0.77 -30.47
N LYS A 340 -10.95 1.95 -30.71
CA LYS A 340 -10.20 3.21 -30.65
C LYS A 340 -10.07 3.66 -29.20
N ILE A 341 -8.85 3.98 -28.78
CA ILE A 341 -8.56 4.51 -27.44
C ILE A 341 -8.71 6.03 -27.50
N LYS A 342 -9.68 6.57 -26.77
CA LYS A 342 -9.96 8.01 -26.77
C LYS A 342 -8.74 8.81 -26.32
N GLY A 343 -8.48 9.95 -26.97
CA GLY A 343 -7.32 10.79 -26.69
C GLY A 343 -6.00 10.30 -27.30
N THR A 344 -5.99 9.18 -28.03
CA THR A 344 -4.77 8.66 -28.69
C THR A 344 -5.00 8.39 -30.18
N THR A 345 -3.92 8.16 -30.92
CA THR A 345 -3.96 7.63 -32.29
C THR A 345 -3.88 6.09 -32.32
N GLN A 346 -3.87 5.44 -31.17
CA GLN A 346 -3.74 3.99 -31.04
C GLN A 346 -5.11 3.32 -31.06
N ALA A 347 -5.16 2.11 -31.61
CA ALA A 347 -6.33 1.25 -31.61
C ALA A 347 -5.91 -0.20 -31.40
N LEU A 348 -6.71 -0.93 -30.62
CA LEU A 348 -6.63 -2.39 -30.57
C LEU A 348 -7.37 -2.93 -31.79
N THR A 349 -6.73 -3.81 -32.57
CA THR A 349 -7.36 -4.49 -33.69
C THR A 349 -7.24 -5.99 -33.53
N VAL A 350 -8.35 -6.69 -33.68
CA VAL A 350 -8.41 -8.16 -33.68
C VAL A 350 -9.25 -8.61 -34.85
N ALA A 351 -8.86 -9.71 -35.49
CA ALA A 351 -9.62 -10.28 -36.58
C ALA A 351 -9.67 -11.80 -36.48
N LYS A 352 -10.75 -12.38 -37.00
CA LYS A 352 -10.96 -13.81 -37.12
C LYS A 352 -11.36 -14.15 -38.54
N GLU A 353 -10.71 -15.15 -39.10
CA GLU A 353 -11.16 -15.82 -40.31
C GLU A 353 -12.12 -16.94 -39.93
N VAL A 354 -13.26 -16.98 -40.61
CA VAL A 354 -14.34 -17.95 -40.39
C VAL A 354 -14.86 -18.44 -41.74
N SER A 355 -15.28 -19.69 -41.79
CA SER A 355 -15.93 -20.26 -42.97
C SER A 355 -17.34 -20.66 -42.60
N THR A 356 -18.31 -20.28 -43.42
CA THR A 356 -19.71 -20.66 -43.24
C THR A 356 -20.23 -21.30 -44.51
N GLY A 357 -20.85 -22.47 -44.37
CA GLY A 357 -21.59 -23.09 -45.46
C GLY A 357 -22.80 -22.27 -45.87
N GLY A 358 -23.27 -22.47 -47.10
CA GLY A 358 -24.56 -21.98 -47.58
C GLY A 358 -25.61 -23.10 -47.61
N THR A 359 -26.83 -22.76 -47.99
CA THR A 359 -27.92 -23.74 -48.14
C THR A 359 -27.58 -24.88 -49.12
N ALA A 360 -26.71 -24.64 -50.10
CA ALA A 360 -26.28 -25.62 -51.07
C ALA A 360 -24.97 -26.35 -50.71
N SER A 361 -24.29 -25.97 -49.63
CA SER A 361 -23.04 -26.61 -49.21
C SER A 361 -23.27 -27.74 -48.22
N ILE A 362 -22.31 -28.67 -48.14
CA ILE A 362 -22.27 -29.72 -47.13
C ILE A 362 -21.77 -29.22 -45.76
N ASP A 363 -21.15 -28.04 -45.71
CA ASP A 363 -20.58 -27.47 -44.49
C ASP A 363 -21.64 -26.80 -43.61
N GLY A 364 -21.33 -26.69 -42.32
CA GLY A 364 -22.20 -26.04 -41.33
C GLY A 364 -22.43 -24.57 -41.66
N ARG A 365 -23.67 -24.11 -41.48
CA ARG A 365 -24.08 -22.72 -41.77
C ARG A 365 -23.75 -21.74 -40.63
N ASP A 366 -23.30 -22.27 -39.51
CA ASP A 366 -22.97 -21.57 -38.28
C ASP A 366 -21.49 -21.78 -37.96
N GLU A 367 -20.80 -20.71 -37.58
CA GLU A 367 -19.44 -20.78 -37.07
C GLU A 367 -19.34 -19.94 -35.79
N ASP A 368 -18.91 -20.60 -34.70
CA ASP A 368 -18.63 -19.98 -33.41
C ASP A 368 -17.11 -19.96 -33.16
N TRP A 369 -16.62 -18.90 -32.52
CA TRP A 369 -15.23 -18.84 -32.10
C TRP A 369 -15.06 -18.21 -30.73
N ASP A 370 -13.95 -18.53 -30.08
CA ASP A 370 -13.56 -18.04 -28.77
C ASP A 370 -12.02 -18.02 -28.66
N ASP A 371 -11.41 -16.96 -29.20
CA ASP A 371 -9.95 -16.83 -29.26
C ASP A 371 -9.43 -15.91 -28.14
N SER A 372 -8.41 -16.37 -27.42
CA SER A 372 -7.77 -15.57 -26.36
C SER A 372 -6.42 -15.02 -26.83
N GLY A 373 -6.07 -13.83 -26.35
CA GLY A 373 -4.79 -13.20 -26.68
C GLY A 373 -4.33 -12.18 -25.65
N TYR A 374 -3.21 -11.54 -25.95
CA TYR A 374 -2.60 -10.49 -25.13
C TYR A 374 -2.27 -9.29 -26.01
N GLU A 375 -2.60 -8.09 -25.53
CA GLU A 375 -2.21 -6.83 -26.14
C GLU A 375 -1.79 -5.84 -25.06
N HIS A 376 -0.52 -5.42 -25.10
CA HIS A 376 0.05 -4.53 -24.11
C HIS A 376 -0.65 -3.17 -24.03
N LEU A 377 -1.22 -2.70 -25.15
CA LEU A 377 -1.97 -1.44 -25.20
C LEU A 377 -3.19 -1.44 -24.28
N ILE A 378 -3.81 -2.61 -24.05
CA ILE A 378 -4.95 -2.74 -23.12
C ILE A 378 -4.51 -2.34 -21.71
N ARG A 379 -3.36 -2.85 -21.26
CA ARG A 379 -2.83 -2.56 -19.93
C ARG A 379 -2.36 -1.11 -19.80
N VAL A 380 -1.67 -0.60 -20.81
CA VAL A 380 -1.13 0.78 -20.81
C VAL A 380 -2.26 1.81 -20.74
N HIS A 381 -3.38 1.56 -21.44
CA HIS A 381 -4.49 2.51 -21.54
C HIS A 381 -5.72 2.10 -20.74
N TRP A 382 -5.56 1.24 -19.72
CA TRP A 382 -6.69 0.65 -19.00
C TRP A 382 -7.64 1.70 -18.40
N GLU A 383 -7.10 2.75 -17.78
CA GLU A 383 -7.91 3.81 -17.16
C GLU A 383 -8.80 4.54 -18.16
N THR A 384 -8.31 4.73 -19.39
CA THR A 384 -9.12 5.29 -20.48
C THR A 384 -10.09 4.24 -21.01
N LEU A 385 -9.62 3.03 -21.33
CA LEU A 385 -10.43 1.97 -21.93
C LEU A 385 -11.62 1.55 -21.05
N ARG A 386 -11.48 1.57 -19.72
CA ARG A 386 -12.57 1.17 -18.82
C ARG A 386 -13.72 2.18 -18.74
N THR A 387 -13.52 3.40 -19.23
CA THR A 387 -14.52 4.49 -19.18
C THR A 387 -14.90 5.03 -20.56
N GLU A 388 -13.95 5.09 -21.48
CA GLU A 388 -14.06 5.80 -22.76
C GLU A 388 -13.45 5.00 -23.92
N TRP A 389 -14.29 4.51 -24.82
CA TRP A 389 -13.88 3.76 -26.01
C TRP A 389 -14.93 3.85 -27.11
N SER A 390 -14.52 3.55 -28.35
CA SER A 390 -15.45 3.29 -29.45
C SER A 390 -15.00 2.06 -30.21
N MET A 391 -15.91 1.13 -30.44
CA MET A 391 -15.64 -0.10 -31.19
C MET A 391 -16.32 -0.04 -32.56
N THR A 392 -15.59 -0.43 -33.60
CA THR A 392 -16.14 -0.67 -34.93
C THR A 392 -15.86 -2.11 -35.29
N THR A 393 -16.86 -2.82 -35.80
CA THR A 393 -16.72 -4.18 -36.29
C THR A 393 -17.19 -4.24 -37.73
N ALA A 394 -16.40 -4.88 -38.59
CA ALA A 394 -16.71 -5.07 -39.99
C ALA A 394 -16.56 -6.55 -40.35
N ILE A 395 -17.40 -7.00 -41.27
CA ILE A 395 -17.28 -8.31 -41.90
C ILE A 395 -16.92 -8.08 -43.36
N LYS A 396 -15.88 -8.76 -43.82
CA LYS A 396 -15.60 -8.92 -45.24
C LYS A 396 -15.96 -10.35 -45.62
N ALA A 397 -16.87 -10.52 -46.57
CA ALA A 397 -17.26 -11.84 -47.09
C ALA A 397 -16.74 -12.01 -48.51
N GLU A 398 -16.07 -13.13 -48.76
CA GLU A 398 -15.58 -13.55 -50.06
C GLU A 398 -16.23 -14.89 -50.42
N LEU A 399 -16.46 -15.11 -51.72
CA LEU A 399 -16.93 -16.39 -52.23
C LEU A 399 -15.88 -17.47 -51.99
N GLY A 400 -16.28 -18.64 -51.50
CA GLY A 400 -15.39 -19.78 -51.37
C GLY A 400 -14.83 -20.22 -52.73
N ALA A 401 -13.55 -20.61 -52.77
CA ALA A 401 -12.86 -20.98 -54.02
C ALA A 401 -13.52 -22.14 -54.79
N ALA A 402 -14.27 -23.02 -54.12
CA ALA A 402 -15.03 -24.11 -54.74
C ALA A 402 -16.35 -23.65 -55.38
N ASP A 403 -16.91 -22.52 -54.93
CA ASP A 403 -18.26 -22.07 -55.30
C ASP A 403 -18.28 -21.06 -56.46
N PHE A 404 -17.10 -20.56 -56.89
CA PHE A 404 -16.98 -19.77 -58.12
C PHE A 404 -17.49 -20.54 -59.36
N PHE A 405 -17.38 -21.89 -59.34
CA PHE A 405 -17.90 -22.75 -60.40
C PHE A 405 -19.41 -22.96 -60.33
N LEU A 406 -20.03 -22.88 -59.16
CA LEU A 406 -21.48 -23.07 -59.00
C LEU A 406 -22.28 -21.88 -59.57
N LEU A 407 -21.75 -20.66 -59.42
CA LEU A 407 -22.32 -19.43 -59.97
C LEU A 407 -22.30 -19.39 -61.51
N ILE A 408 -21.34 -20.06 -62.15
CA ILE A 408 -21.22 -20.12 -63.62
C ILE A 408 -22.19 -21.14 -64.23
N LEU A 409 -22.72 -22.08 -63.44
CA LEU A 409 -23.62 -23.15 -63.90
C LEU A 409 -25.12 -22.85 -63.71
N LEU A 410 -25.49 -21.70 -63.14
CA LEU A 410 -26.88 -21.27 -62.97
C LEU A 410 -27.26 -20.20 -64.02
N PRO A 411 -27.84 -20.55 -65.19
CA PRO A 411 -28.66 -19.61 -65.91
C PRO A 411 -30.02 -19.52 -65.18
N LEU A 412 -30.48 -18.29 -64.90
CA LEU A 412 -31.74 -17.90 -64.25
C LEU A 412 -31.73 -17.86 -62.71
N ILE A 413 -31.44 -16.69 -62.15
CA ILE A 413 -32.41 -15.81 -61.44
C ILE A 413 -31.66 -14.49 -61.19
N GLY A 414 -32.15 -13.40 -61.77
CA GLY A 414 -31.56 -12.08 -61.62
C GLY A 414 -31.80 -11.54 -60.21
N ALA A 415 -30.72 -11.29 -59.47
CA ALA A 415 -30.64 -10.25 -58.46
C ALA A 415 -29.18 -9.81 -58.35
N ALA A 416 -28.94 -8.54 -58.63
CA ALA A 416 -27.62 -7.94 -58.64
C ALA A 416 -26.96 -8.02 -57.25
N VAL A 417 -25.80 -8.68 -57.16
CA VAL A 417 -24.86 -8.49 -56.04
C VAL A 417 -24.09 -7.22 -56.36
N GLY A 418 -24.57 -6.08 -55.84
CA GLY A 418 -23.79 -4.85 -55.81
C GLY A 418 -22.68 -5.01 -54.78
N VAL A 419 -21.44 -5.02 -55.26
CA VAL A 419 -20.25 -4.79 -54.43
C VAL A 419 -20.18 -3.29 -54.19
N SER A 420 -20.36 -2.85 -52.94
CA SER A 420 -19.95 -1.52 -52.47
C SER A 420 -19.41 -1.60 -51.06
#